data_AF-A0A6P6Y4T0-F1
#
_entry.id   AF-A0A6P6Y4T0-F1
#
_cell.length_a   1.000
_cell.length_b   1.000
_cell.length_c   1.000
_cell.angle_alpha   90.00
_cell.angle_beta   90.00
_cell.angle_gamma   90.00
#
_symmetry.space_group_name_H-M   'P 1'
#
loop_
_entity.id
_entity.type
_entity.pdbx_description
1 polymer ?
#
loop_
_entity_poly.entity_id
_entity_poly.type
_entity_poly.pdbx_seq_one_letter_code
_entity_poly.pdbx_strand_id
1 'polypeptide(L)'
;MALSIKPELSKNIRFAKIFQRGFNYLQIFTFRLKFSLEDYKNKNIPWTLETFRWTFIFTPMTLAAIFCSGLLALKPKTHPFMKYHHIETILETNRMDLFVLDLFILSIILEAMFIQLSSEVLNYRSSFVKFIINNQNFNEARLPYQSLQFLRKFYCILYSIGTIGYGLYIINAIGTLGFGYYWAFIFLERNLTTIDEMILSVPAFAVMCTDLSYLVGQLFTTVLFFIVFVIELFQVKLKWLYKLSHKNFNNQCKKNRSKTIFWKNFQDKYVKLYAETADFNISFGKMLLYIEMVSKSSIIVSCMFYSNQKKISQYTITAILSLMSTFVCITSLYSRVARLPSYNGRCCKNIIKWLARTQWSPSKAKVNHPINERRIRNINRTTIKSNLFVQVMSQNQLGFTCGHLFFITKFKYNELVLMNIPLILMLILMLLSPYFSHLFNTSLIYWSLKCNKK
;
A
#
# COMPACT_ATOMS: atom_id res chain seq x y z
N MET A 1 24.02 6.03 -7.33
CA MET A 1 23.87 4.56 -7.20
C MET A 1 23.25 4.06 -8.50
N ALA A 2 24.00 3.33 -9.33
CA ALA A 2 23.50 2.80 -10.60
C ALA A 2 22.52 1.65 -10.32
N LEU A 3 21.25 1.99 -10.09
CA LEU A 3 20.14 1.06 -10.32
C LEU A 3 20.29 0.63 -11.78
N SER A 4 20.61 -0.64 -12.05
CA SER A 4 20.65 -1.12 -13.42
C SER A 4 19.23 -1.05 -14.00
N ILE A 5 18.95 0.02 -14.75
CA ILE A 5 17.72 0.21 -15.52
C ILE A 5 17.82 -0.66 -16.79
N LYS A 6 17.98 -1.96 -16.61
CA LYS A 6 17.63 -2.93 -17.65
C LYS A 6 16.40 -3.65 -17.15
N PRO A 7 15.20 -3.33 -17.66
CA PRO A 7 14.07 -4.23 -17.50
C PRO A 7 14.44 -5.52 -18.25
N GLU A 8 15.04 -6.48 -17.55
CA GLU A 8 15.08 -7.86 -18.02
C GLU A 8 13.62 -8.29 -18.16
N LEU A 9 13.08 -8.12 -19.36
CA LEU A 9 11.77 -8.63 -19.77
C LEU A 9 11.86 -10.15 -19.93
N SER A 10 12.33 -10.84 -18.89
CA SER A 10 12.52 -12.28 -18.93
C SER A 10 11.23 -12.95 -18.46
N LYS A 11 10.62 -13.75 -19.34
CA LYS A 11 9.52 -14.66 -19.02
C LYS A 11 9.87 -15.69 -17.89
N ASN A 12 11.11 -15.67 -17.40
CA ASN A 12 11.72 -16.66 -16.50
C ASN A 12 12.28 -16.08 -15.18
N ILE A 13 11.73 -14.97 -14.68
CA ILE A 13 12.08 -14.52 -13.31
C ILE A 13 11.61 -15.57 -12.30
N ARG A 14 12.56 -16.14 -11.54
CA ARG A 14 12.28 -17.04 -10.42
C ARG A 14 11.71 -16.26 -9.24
N PHE A 15 10.73 -16.84 -8.54
CA PHE A 15 10.12 -16.19 -7.36
C PHE A 15 11.15 -15.87 -6.25
N ALA A 16 12.21 -16.67 -6.11
CA ALA A 16 13.30 -16.38 -5.18
C ALA A 16 13.94 -14.99 -5.43
N LYS A 17 14.16 -14.62 -6.70
CA LYS A 17 14.72 -13.30 -7.09
C LYS A 17 13.74 -12.17 -6.75
N ILE A 18 12.43 -12.44 -6.84
CA ILE A 18 11.37 -11.49 -6.47
C ILE A 18 11.43 -11.20 -4.96
N PHE A 19 11.45 -12.24 -4.12
CA PHE A 19 11.51 -12.08 -2.67
C PHE A 19 12.83 -11.46 -2.19
N GLN A 20 13.96 -11.80 -2.82
CA GLN A 20 15.25 -11.17 -2.52
C GLN A 20 15.24 -9.68 -2.82
N ARG A 21 14.68 -9.25 -3.96
CA ARG A 21 14.52 -7.82 -4.26
C ARG A 21 13.59 -7.14 -3.27
N GLY A 22 12.47 -7.77 -2.94
CA GLY A 22 11.54 -7.28 -1.92
C GLY A 22 12.20 -7.07 -0.57
N PHE A 23 13.05 -8.00 -0.14
CA PHE A 23 13.83 -7.88 1.08
C PHE A 23 14.76 -6.67 1.05
N ASN A 24 15.51 -6.49 -0.04
CA ASN A 24 16.40 -5.33 -0.19
C ASN A 24 15.64 -4.00 -0.09
N TYR A 25 14.45 -3.90 -0.70
CA TYR A 25 13.63 -2.68 -0.60
C TYR A 25 13.12 -2.44 0.82
N LEU A 26 12.67 -3.49 1.53
CA LEU A 26 12.29 -3.36 2.94
C LEU A 26 13.47 -2.89 3.79
N GLN A 27 14.67 -3.44 3.57
CA GLN A 27 15.87 -3.04 4.31
C GLN A 27 16.24 -1.58 4.12
N ILE A 28 16.12 -1.06 2.90
CA ILE A 28 16.47 0.34 2.59
C ILE A 28 15.37 1.30 3.04
N PHE A 29 14.13 1.07 2.59
CA PHE A 29 13.05 2.06 2.70
C PHE A 29 12.15 1.89 3.92
N THR A 30 12.15 0.73 4.58
CA THR A 30 11.23 0.44 5.69
C THR A 30 11.95 0.24 7.01
N PHE A 31 13.01 -0.57 7.03
CA PHE A 31 13.73 -0.91 8.25
C PHE A 31 14.99 -0.08 8.45
N ARG A 32 15.54 0.53 7.40
CA ARG A 32 16.87 1.20 7.36
C ARG A 32 17.99 0.36 8.01
N LEU A 33 17.91 -0.96 7.89
CA LEU A 33 18.84 -1.93 8.49
C LEU A 33 19.32 -2.90 7.43
N LYS A 34 20.64 -3.12 7.36
CA LYS A 34 21.29 -4.08 6.47
C LYS A 34 21.72 -5.33 7.24
N PHE A 35 21.11 -6.47 6.93
CA PHE A 35 21.39 -7.75 7.59
C PHE A 35 21.10 -8.93 6.66
N SER A 36 21.65 -10.11 6.95
CA SER A 36 21.32 -11.32 6.19
C SER A 36 20.06 -12.01 6.75
N LEU A 37 19.35 -12.77 5.92
CA LEU A 37 18.23 -13.58 6.39
C LEU A 37 18.68 -14.66 7.40
N GLU A 38 19.92 -15.12 7.28
CA GLU A 38 20.51 -16.12 8.18
C GLU A 38 20.79 -15.51 9.55
N ASP A 39 21.32 -14.29 9.60
CA ASP A 39 21.55 -13.54 10.84
C ASP A 39 20.23 -13.37 11.61
N TYR A 40 19.16 -13.02 10.90
CA TYR A 40 17.83 -12.89 11.48
C TYR A 40 17.29 -14.22 12.00
N LYS A 41 17.49 -15.31 11.25
CA LYS A 41 17.03 -16.65 11.61
C LYS A 41 17.75 -17.19 12.84
N ASN A 42 19.05 -16.91 12.95
CA ASN A 42 19.91 -17.28 14.07
C ASN A 42 19.81 -16.30 15.25
N LYS A 43 18.93 -15.29 15.14
CA LYS A 43 18.73 -14.24 16.15
C LYS A 43 20.02 -13.50 16.53
N ASN A 44 20.90 -13.29 15.56
CA ASN A 44 22.21 -12.71 15.76
C ASN A 44 22.54 -11.68 14.66
N ILE A 45 21.68 -10.66 14.52
CA ILE A 45 22.00 -9.48 13.71
C ILE A 45 23.20 -8.78 14.35
N PRO A 46 24.31 -8.61 13.61
CA PRO A 46 25.50 -7.99 14.15
C PRO A 46 25.25 -6.50 14.41
N TRP A 47 25.66 -6.00 15.57
CA TRP A 47 25.54 -4.59 15.94
C TRP A 47 26.73 -3.80 15.41
N THR A 48 26.81 -3.67 14.08
CA THR A 48 27.93 -2.99 13.38
C THR A 48 27.46 -1.73 12.66
N LEU A 49 28.41 -0.83 12.36
CA LEU A 49 28.14 0.35 11.56
C LEU A 49 27.56 0.00 10.18
N GLU A 50 27.97 -1.14 9.59
CA GLU A 50 27.45 -1.59 8.31
C GLU A 50 25.95 -1.93 8.39
N THR A 51 25.51 -2.56 9.48
CA THR A 51 24.11 -2.91 9.72
C THR A 51 23.23 -1.67 9.84
N PHE A 52 23.70 -0.66 10.55
CA PHE A 52 22.98 0.59 10.76
C PHE A 52 23.29 1.67 9.71
N ARG A 53 24.06 1.34 8.65
CA ARG A 53 24.49 2.31 7.63
C ARG A 53 23.34 3.14 7.07
N TRP A 54 22.22 2.51 6.73
CA TRP A 54 21.07 3.21 6.20
C TRP A 54 20.35 4.06 7.25
N THR A 55 20.32 3.59 8.51
CA THR A 55 19.79 4.37 9.63
C THR A 55 20.61 5.65 9.81
N PHE A 56 21.94 5.56 9.83
CA PHE A 56 22.82 6.72 9.99
C PHE A 56 22.77 7.70 8.82
N ILE A 57 22.40 7.25 7.61
CA ILE A 57 22.25 8.15 6.45
C ILE A 57 20.87 8.82 6.48
N PHE A 58 19.80 8.02 6.57
CA PHE A 58 18.45 8.53 6.33
C PHE A 58 17.78 9.09 7.59
N THR A 59 18.01 8.53 8.79
CA THR A 59 17.33 9.04 9.99
C THR A 59 17.77 10.46 10.36
N PRO A 60 19.07 10.82 10.42
CA PRO A 60 19.47 12.20 10.69
C PRO A 60 18.93 13.18 9.65
N MET A 61 18.88 12.75 8.40
CA MET A 61 18.36 13.52 7.28
C MET A 61 16.84 13.77 7.41
N THR A 62 16.04 12.74 7.71
CA THR A 62 14.60 12.89 7.98
C THR A 62 14.36 13.73 9.23
N LEU A 63 15.15 13.57 10.29
CA LEU A 63 15.06 14.41 11.49
C LEU A 63 15.40 15.88 11.19
N ALA A 64 16.40 16.13 10.36
CA ALA A 64 16.72 17.47 9.90
C ALA A 64 15.59 18.06 9.04
N ALA A 65 14.97 17.26 8.17
CA ALA A 65 13.80 17.66 7.39
C ALA A 65 12.60 17.99 8.31
N ILE A 66 12.33 17.17 9.32
CA ILE A 66 11.29 17.41 10.34
C ILE A 66 11.58 18.71 11.11
N PHE A 67 12.83 18.93 11.51
CA PHE A 67 13.22 20.15 12.23
C PHE A 67 13.03 21.39 11.35
N CYS A 68 13.51 21.36 10.10
CA CYS A 68 13.40 22.49 9.19
C CYS A 68 11.93 22.77 8.84
N SER A 69 11.17 21.76 8.44
CA SER A 69 9.74 21.89 8.13
C SER A 69 8.91 22.30 9.35
N GLY A 70 9.26 21.84 10.55
CA GLY A 70 8.61 22.22 11.81
C GLY A 70 8.84 23.68 12.18
N LEU A 71 10.07 24.20 12.05
CA LEU A 71 10.36 25.62 12.26
C LEU A 71 9.56 26.49 11.29
N LEU A 72 9.55 26.08 10.03
CA LEU A 72 8.86 26.69 8.92
C LEU A 72 7.32 26.71 9.13
N ALA A 73 6.73 25.60 9.58
CA ALA A 73 5.29 25.48 9.80
C ALA A 73 4.80 26.11 11.13
N LEU A 74 5.55 25.96 12.23
CA LEU A 74 5.12 26.37 13.57
C LEU A 74 5.57 27.79 13.95
N LYS A 75 6.64 28.31 13.34
CA LYS A 75 7.18 29.65 13.59
C LYS A 75 7.32 30.48 12.30
N PRO A 76 6.22 30.70 11.53
CA PRO A 76 6.27 31.34 10.22
C PRO A 76 6.76 32.80 10.24
N LYS A 77 6.73 33.48 11.40
CA LYS A 77 7.14 34.89 11.53
C LYS A 77 8.57 35.10 12.00
N THR A 78 9.19 34.09 12.61
CA THR A 78 10.48 34.23 13.34
C THR A 78 11.52 33.20 12.91
N HIS A 79 11.26 32.42 11.86
CA HIS A 79 12.22 31.45 11.36
C HIS A 79 13.40 32.13 10.64
N PRO A 80 14.59 31.51 10.66
CA PRO A 80 15.79 32.07 10.04
C PRO A 80 15.89 31.81 8.52
N PHE A 81 14.88 31.18 7.92
CA PHE A 81 14.84 30.86 6.50
C PHE A 81 14.23 31.99 5.66
N MET A 82 14.47 31.94 4.35
CA MET A 82 13.81 32.80 3.37
C MET A 82 12.27 32.75 3.51
N LYS A 83 11.63 33.91 3.42
CA LYS A 83 10.17 34.04 3.54
C LYS A 83 9.46 33.45 2.32
N TYR A 84 8.36 32.74 2.55
CA TYR A 84 7.53 32.13 1.50
C TYR A 84 6.91 33.12 0.54
N HIS A 85 6.70 34.37 0.96
CA HIS A 85 5.90 35.32 0.18
C HIS A 85 6.49 35.58 -1.22
N HIS A 86 7.81 35.55 -1.35
CA HIS A 86 8.49 35.67 -2.64
C HIS A 86 8.28 34.44 -3.52
N ILE A 87 8.30 33.25 -2.93
CA ILE A 87 8.03 31.98 -3.63
C ILE A 87 6.56 31.90 -4.04
N GLU A 88 5.65 32.29 -3.15
CA GLU A 88 4.20 32.38 -3.41
C GLU A 88 3.90 33.28 -4.60
N THR A 89 4.58 34.42 -4.69
CA THR A 89 4.43 35.37 -5.81
C THR A 89 4.90 34.75 -7.12
N ILE A 90 6.03 34.03 -7.14
CA ILE A 90 6.54 33.36 -8.35
C ILE A 90 5.62 32.23 -8.80
N LEU A 91 5.16 31.41 -7.87
CA LEU A 91 4.33 30.24 -8.16
C LEU A 91 2.84 30.58 -8.32
N GLU A 92 2.48 31.85 -8.14
CA GLU A 92 1.10 32.35 -8.11
C GLU A 92 0.22 31.53 -7.14
N THR A 93 0.75 31.27 -5.95
CA THR A 93 0.10 30.48 -4.90
C THR A 93 -0.12 31.30 -3.64
N ASN A 94 -1.09 30.87 -2.83
CA ASN A 94 -1.23 31.35 -1.46
C ASN A 94 -1.07 30.19 -0.49
N ARG A 95 -0.72 30.49 0.76
CA ARG A 95 -0.73 29.54 1.87
C ARG A 95 0.20 28.34 1.65
N MET A 96 1.42 28.60 1.18
CA MET A 96 2.45 27.57 1.07
C MET A 96 2.84 26.96 2.43
N ASP A 97 2.52 27.66 3.53
CA ASP A 97 2.61 27.14 4.91
C ASP A 97 1.83 25.83 5.10
N LEU A 98 0.68 25.66 4.44
CA LEU A 98 -0.11 24.43 4.51
C LEU A 98 0.62 23.24 3.89
N PHE A 99 1.33 23.44 2.77
CA PHE A 99 2.10 22.37 2.12
C PHE A 99 3.28 21.94 2.99
N VAL A 100 3.99 22.91 3.59
CA VAL A 100 5.05 22.64 4.56
C VAL A 100 4.51 21.90 5.78
N LEU A 101 3.32 22.29 6.28
CA LEU A 101 2.67 21.60 7.39
C LEU A 101 2.35 20.14 7.05
N ASP A 102 1.88 19.85 5.84
CA ASP A 102 1.67 18.46 5.41
C ASP A 102 2.99 17.69 5.38
N LEU A 103 4.04 18.24 4.77
CA LEU A 103 5.36 17.61 4.76
C LEU A 103 5.87 17.31 6.18
N PHE A 104 5.68 18.23 7.12
CA PHE A 104 6.01 18.05 8.52
C PHE A 104 5.24 16.88 9.15
N ILE A 105 3.92 16.84 8.96
CA ILE A 105 3.05 15.77 9.48
C ILE A 105 3.43 14.41 8.85
N LEU A 106 3.58 14.37 7.53
CA LEU A 106 3.95 13.16 6.78
C LEU A 106 5.28 12.58 7.27
N SER A 107 6.29 13.44 7.44
CA SER A 107 7.62 13.02 7.87
C SER A 107 7.58 12.43 9.29
N ILE A 108 6.84 13.03 10.22
CA ILE A 108 6.66 12.49 11.57
C ILE A 108 5.99 11.12 11.56
N ILE A 109 4.88 10.98 10.83
CA ILE A 109 4.11 9.73 10.78
C ILE A 109 4.96 8.60 10.18
N LEU A 110 5.71 8.88 9.11
CA LEU A 110 6.55 7.89 8.44
C LEU A 110 7.81 7.54 9.25
N GLU A 111 8.40 8.50 9.98
CA GLU A 111 9.50 8.21 10.89
C GLU A 111 9.03 7.35 12.08
N ALA A 112 7.83 7.62 12.62
CA ALA A 112 7.22 6.78 13.65
C ALA A 112 6.98 5.33 13.14
N MET A 113 6.51 5.19 11.90
CA MET A 113 6.37 3.88 11.25
C MET A 113 7.72 3.15 11.15
N PHE A 114 8.78 3.85 10.74
CA PHE A 114 10.14 3.30 10.68
C PHE A 114 10.61 2.81 12.06
N ILE A 115 10.47 3.61 13.11
CA ILE A 115 10.88 3.24 14.48
C ILE A 115 10.16 1.97 14.93
N GLN A 116 8.85 1.88 14.69
CA GLN A 116 8.08 0.69 15.09
C GLN A 116 8.51 -0.56 14.32
N LEU A 117 8.64 -0.47 12.99
CA LEU A 117 8.98 -1.62 12.16
C LEU A 117 10.44 -2.08 12.31
N SER A 118 11.38 -1.15 12.51
CA SER A 118 12.79 -1.47 12.81
C SER A 118 12.94 -2.13 14.18
N SER A 119 12.21 -1.66 15.20
CA SER A 119 12.16 -2.31 16.51
C SER A 119 11.66 -3.75 16.42
N GLU A 120 10.66 -4.03 15.57
CA GLU A 120 10.22 -5.41 15.33
C GLU A 120 11.31 -6.29 14.71
N VAL A 121 12.14 -5.72 13.82
CA VAL A 121 13.25 -6.43 13.20
C VAL A 121 14.35 -6.74 14.22
N LEU A 122 14.78 -5.73 14.99
CA LEU A 122 15.82 -5.90 16.01
C LEU A 122 15.40 -6.87 17.12
N ASN A 123 14.11 -6.95 17.43
CA ASN A 123 13.54 -7.91 18.37
C ASN A 123 13.20 -9.28 17.75
N TYR A 124 13.54 -9.52 16.48
CA TYR A 124 13.25 -10.76 15.75
C TYR A 124 11.76 -11.13 15.66
N ARG A 125 10.89 -10.12 15.75
CA ARG A 125 9.43 -10.24 15.74
C ARG A 125 8.80 -9.85 14.40
N SER A 126 9.54 -9.19 13.50
CA SER A 126 9.06 -8.76 12.18
C SER A 126 8.44 -9.90 11.38
N SER A 127 7.16 -9.73 11.02
CA SER A 127 6.45 -10.72 10.23
C SER A 127 6.82 -10.67 8.75
N PHE A 128 7.25 -9.51 8.25
CA PHE A 128 7.77 -9.36 6.89
C PHE A 128 9.01 -10.22 6.66
N VAL A 129 9.98 -10.19 7.57
CA VAL A 129 11.20 -10.98 7.45
C VAL A 129 10.89 -12.47 7.57
N LYS A 130 10.06 -12.88 8.54
CA LYS A 130 9.59 -14.27 8.68
C LYS A 130 8.89 -14.77 7.41
N PHE A 131 8.04 -13.93 6.80
CA PHE A 131 7.39 -14.26 5.54
C PHE A 131 8.39 -14.49 4.41
N ILE A 132 9.42 -13.65 4.30
CA ILE A 132 10.47 -13.79 3.28
C ILE A 132 11.27 -15.07 3.50
N ILE A 133 11.69 -15.36 4.73
CA ILE A 133 12.39 -16.62 5.07
C ILE A 133 11.57 -17.84 4.64
N ASN A 134 10.27 -17.84 4.96
CA ASN A 134 9.37 -18.95 4.63
C ASN A 134 9.12 -19.11 3.12
N ASN A 135 9.35 -18.06 2.32
CA ASN A 135 9.11 -18.05 0.88
C ASN A 135 10.39 -17.92 0.04
N GLN A 136 11.59 -17.96 0.64
CA GLN A 136 12.86 -17.87 -0.08
C GLN A 136 13.02 -19.00 -1.11
N ASN A 137 12.68 -20.24 -0.70
CA ASN A 137 12.62 -21.42 -1.55
C ASN A 137 11.18 -21.70 -1.99
N PHE A 138 10.52 -20.69 -2.56
CA PHE A 138 9.14 -20.81 -3.01
C PHE A 138 9.02 -21.95 -4.04
N ASN A 139 8.34 -23.04 -3.64
CA ASN A 139 8.11 -24.17 -4.53
C ASN A 139 7.02 -23.79 -5.55
N GLU A 140 7.45 -23.37 -6.73
CA GLU A 140 6.58 -22.98 -7.84
C GLU A 140 5.62 -24.10 -8.24
N ALA A 141 6.01 -25.38 -8.10
CA ALA A 141 5.18 -26.54 -8.43
C ALA A 141 3.91 -26.65 -7.57
N ARG A 142 3.81 -25.88 -6.46
CA ARG A 142 2.60 -25.84 -5.62
C ARG A 142 1.44 -25.07 -6.25
N LEU A 143 1.71 -24.23 -7.25
CA LEU A 143 0.70 -23.44 -7.96
C LEU A 143 0.57 -23.93 -9.41
N PRO A 144 -0.61 -23.82 -10.02
CA PRO A 144 -0.78 -24.17 -11.42
C PRO A 144 -0.03 -23.17 -12.31
N TYR A 145 0.45 -23.66 -13.46
CA TYR A 145 1.23 -22.88 -14.42
C TYR A 145 0.58 -21.55 -14.82
N GLN A 146 -0.73 -21.54 -15.08
CA GLN A 146 -1.48 -20.32 -15.43
C GLN A 146 -1.41 -19.24 -14.32
N SER A 147 -1.46 -19.65 -13.05
CA SER A 147 -1.37 -18.73 -11.91
C SER A 147 0.05 -18.19 -11.73
N LEU A 148 1.08 -19.02 -11.97
CA LEU A 148 2.47 -18.58 -11.96
C LEU A 148 2.74 -17.57 -13.07
N GLN A 149 2.27 -17.84 -14.29
CA GLN A 149 2.44 -16.93 -15.42
C GLN A 149 1.73 -15.59 -15.18
N PHE A 150 0.52 -15.62 -14.59
CA PHE A 150 -0.18 -14.40 -14.18
C PHE A 150 0.63 -13.60 -13.16
N LEU A 151 1.11 -14.24 -12.09
CA LEU A 151 1.91 -13.58 -11.05
C LEU A 151 3.22 -13.00 -11.59
N ARG A 152 3.90 -13.69 -12.50
CA ARG A 152 5.12 -13.19 -13.15
C ARG A 152 4.82 -11.96 -14.02
N LYS A 153 3.77 -12.00 -14.84
CA LYS A 153 3.34 -10.84 -15.64
C LYS A 153 2.97 -9.66 -14.74
N PHE A 154 2.20 -9.93 -13.70
CA PHE A 154 1.78 -8.93 -12.73
C PHE A 154 2.97 -8.28 -12.01
N TYR A 155 3.94 -9.08 -11.59
CA TYR A 155 5.20 -8.62 -11.02
C TYR A 155 5.97 -7.72 -12.00
N CYS A 156 6.13 -8.14 -13.26
CA CYS A 156 6.85 -7.33 -14.25
C CYS A 156 6.19 -5.97 -14.47
N ILE A 157 4.85 -5.93 -14.53
CA ILE A 157 4.10 -4.68 -14.67
C ILE A 157 4.34 -3.78 -13.45
N LEU A 158 4.15 -4.30 -12.23
CA LEU A 158 4.37 -3.52 -11.02
C LEU A 158 5.82 -3.03 -10.89
N TYR A 159 6.79 -3.88 -11.21
CA TYR A 159 8.20 -3.52 -11.18
C TYR A 159 8.49 -2.38 -12.14
N SER A 160 8.06 -2.51 -13.40
CA SER A 160 8.25 -1.46 -14.41
C SER A 160 7.61 -0.15 -13.98
N ILE A 161 6.34 -0.17 -13.54
CA ILE A 161 5.64 1.04 -13.07
C ILE A 161 6.37 1.67 -11.88
N GLY A 162 6.75 0.88 -10.87
CA GLY A 162 7.44 1.39 -9.69
C GLY A 162 8.82 1.97 -10.01
N THR A 163 9.61 1.29 -10.82
CA THR A 163 10.95 1.77 -11.22
C THR A 163 10.93 2.99 -12.12
N ILE A 164 10.02 3.03 -13.10
CA ILE A 164 9.88 4.19 -14.00
C ILE A 164 9.32 5.37 -13.22
N GLY A 165 8.27 5.16 -12.41
CA GLY A 165 7.68 6.21 -11.58
C GLY A 165 8.70 6.81 -10.61
N TYR A 166 9.44 5.96 -9.89
CA TYR A 166 10.49 6.43 -9.00
C TYR A 166 11.65 7.12 -9.76
N GLY A 167 12.07 6.56 -10.91
CA GLY A 167 13.14 7.16 -11.72
C GLY A 167 12.78 8.55 -12.25
N LEU A 168 11.57 8.72 -12.79
CA LEU A 168 11.06 10.02 -13.23
C LEU A 168 11.00 11.02 -12.08
N TYR A 169 10.58 10.56 -10.90
CA TYR A 169 10.54 11.40 -9.72
C TYR A 169 11.94 11.88 -9.30
N ILE A 170 12.95 11.01 -9.31
CA ILE A 170 14.34 11.40 -8.99
C ILE A 170 14.88 12.43 -9.98
N ILE A 171 14.60 12.27 -11.28
CA ILE A 171 14.99 13.25 -12.30
C ILE A 171 14.33 14.60 -12.00
N ASN A 172 13.02 14.60 -11.67
CA ASN A 172 12.30 15.81 -11.30
C ASN A 172 12.84 16.45 -10.01
N ALA A 173 13.21 15.66 -9.01
CA ALA A 173 13.80 16.15 -7.77
C ALA A 173 15.15 16.83 -8.01
N ILE A 174 16.01 16.27 -8.87
CA ILE A 174 17.29 16.89 -9.26
C ILE A 174 17.04 18.22 -9.98
N GLY A 175 16.08 18.27 -10.91
CA GLY A 175 15.68 19.51 -11.58
C GLY A 175 15.16 20.55 -10.59
N THR A 176 14.29 20.15 -9.67
CA THR A 176 13.70 21.01 -8.64
C THR A 176 14.76 21.59 -7.71
N LEU A 177 15.77 20.80 -7.35
CA LEU A 177 16.95 21.30 -6.62
C LEU A 177 17.64 22.39 -7.43
N GLY A 178 18.01 22.12 -8.68
CA GLY A 178 18.68 23.09 -9.55
C GLY A 178 17.90 24.40 -9.71
N PHE A 179 16.58 24.32 -9.92
CA PHE A 179 15.72 25.50 -9.96
C PHE A 179 15.67 26.24 -8.62
N GLY A 180 15.62 25.54 -7.49
CA GLY A 180 15.67 26.14 -6.16
C GLY A 180 16.95 26.93 -5.92
N TYR A 181 18.11 26.38 -6.30
CA TYR A 181 19.40 27.07 -6.22
C TYR A 181 19.43 28.32 -7.12
N TYR A 182 18.95 28.20 -8.36
CA TYR A 182 18.90 29.32 -9.30
C TYR A 182 18.04 30.47 -8.77
N TRP A 183 16.86 30.18 -8.23
CA TRP A 183 15.97 31.19 -7.66
C TRP A 183 16.53 31.83 -6.38
N ALA A 184 17.21 31.05 -5.53
CA ALA A 184 17.88 31.58 -4.35
C ALA A 184 18.93 32.65 -4.73
N PHE A 185 19.68 32.42 -5.82
CA PHE A 185 20.65 33.39 -6.32
C PHE A 185 19.98 34.67 -6.84
N ILE A 186 18.89 34.55 -7.60
CA ILE A 186 18.12 35.72 -8.07
C ILE A 186 17.57 36.54 -6.90
N PHE A 187 17.08 35.88 -5.85
CA PHE A 187 16.58 36.58 -4.66
C PHE A 187 17.66 37.35 -3.93
N LEU A 188 18.89 36.82 -3.91
CA LEU A 188 20.04 37.53 -3.38
C LEU A 188 20.39 38.76 -4.23
N GLU A 189 20.46 38.60 -5.56
CA GLU A 189 20.77 39.72 -6.48
C GLU A 189 19.75 40.86 -6.39
N ARG A 190 18.47 40.52 -6.15
CA ARG A 190 17.38 41.49 -6.00
C ARG A 190 17.21 42.06 -4.59
N ASN A 191 18.13 41.77 -3.66
CA ASN A 191 18.06 42.19 -2.25
C ASN A 191 16.73 41.79 -1.55
N LEU A 192 16.11 40.69 -1.97
CA LEU A 192 14.88 40.18 -1.36
C LEU A 192 15.17 39.28 -0.14
N THR A 193 16.38 38.72 -0.07
CA THR A 193 16.83 37.83 1.01
C THR A 193 18.27 38.15 1.41
N THR A 194 18.61 37.93 2.67
CA THR A 194 20.00 38.12 3.15
C THR A 194 20.86 36.89 2.88
N ILE A 195 22.19 37.07 2.94
CA ILE A 195 23.17 35.97 2.78
C ILE A 195 22.94 34.91 3.87
N ASP A 196 22.69 35.33 5.10
CA ASP A 196 22.46 34.42 6.24
C ASP A 196 21.21 33.55 6.04
N GLU A 197 20.10 34.16 5.59
CA GLU A 197 18.87 33.45 5.27
C GLU A 197 19.07 32.46 4.12
N MET A 198 19.90 32.79 3.13
CA MET A 198 20.22 31.91 2.00
C MET A 198 21.09 30.72 2.41
N ILE A 199 22.12 30.96 3.22
CA ILE A 199 23.02 29.89 3.72
C ILE A 199 22.25 28.84 4.50
N LEU A 200 21.16 29.23 5.19
CA LEU A 200 20.30 28.31 5.93
C LEU A 200 19.20 27.69 5.06
N SER A 201 18.56 28.47 4.18
CA SER A 201 17.42 27.99 3.38
C SER A 201 17.82 26.96 2.32
N VAL A 202 18.97 27.14 1.69
CA VAL A 202 19.41 26.30 0.57
C VAL A 202 19.72 24.85 1.02
N PRO A 203 20.51 24.61 2.08
CA PRO A 203 20.68 23.27 2.64
C PRO A 203 19.37 22.68 3.17
N ALA A 204 18.53 23.49 3.83
CA ALA A 204 17.25 23.02 4.35
C ALA A 204 16.32 22.53 3.22
N PHE A 205 16.24 23.27 2.12
CA PHE A 205 15.51 22.88 0.93
C PHE A 205 16.08 21.60 0.31
N ALA A 206 17.40 21.48 0.23
CA ALA A 206 18.05 20.28 -0.28
C ALA A 206 17.71 19.04 0.57
N VAL A 207 17.77 19.17 1.90
CA VAL A 207 17.38 18.10 2.84
C VAL A 207 15.91 17.73 2.68
N MET A 208 15.00 18.71 2.55
CA MET A 208 13.57 18.43 2.33
C MET A 208 13.30 17.71 1.01
N CYS A 209 13.89 18.15 -0.11
CA CYS A 209 13.69 17.50 -1.41
C CYS A 209 14.22 16.06 -1.44
N THR A 210 15.34 15.83 -0.76
CA THR A 210 15.97 14.52 -0.70
C THR A 210 15.23 13.57 0.25
N ASP A 211 14.67 14.07 1.36
CA ASP A 211 13.77 13.30 2.23
C ASP A 211 12.47 12.93 1.50
N LEU A 212 11.84 13.89 0.81
CA LEU A 212 10.67 13.66 -0.04
C LEU A 212 10.94 12.58 -1.10
N SER A 213 12.13 12.59 -1.70
CA SER A 213 12.57 11.55 -2.63
C SER A 213 12.69 10.17 -2.00
N TYR A 214 13.15 10.10 -0.75
CA TYR A 214 13.17 8.85 0.00
C TYR A 214 11.75 8.35 0.31
N LEU A 215 10.84 9.22 0.78
CA LEU A 215 9.44 8.88 1.09
C LEU A 215 8.69 8.37 -0.16
N VAL A 216 8.87 9.04 -1.29
CA VAL A 216 8.31 8.61 -2.58
C VAL A 216 8.90 7.26 -3.01
N GLY A 217 10.19 7.03 -2.77
CA GLY A 217 10.84 5.73 -2.96
C GLY A 217 10.18 4.62 -2.15
N GLN A 218 9.86 4.88 -0.87
CA GLN A 218 9.15 3.93 -0.02
C GLN A 218 7.77 3.56 -0.56
N LEU A 219 6.99 4.55 -1.02
CA LEU A 219 5.68 4.34 -1.62
C LEU A 219 5.76 3.51 -2.91
N PHE A 220 6.62 3.87 -3.87
CA PHE A 220 6.70 3.16 -5.15
C PHE A 220 7.34 1.77 -5.05
N THR A 221 8.43 1.64 -4.30
CA THR A 221 9.20 0.38 -4.28
C THR A 221 8.72 -0.59 -3.20
N THR A 222 8.38 -0.12 -2.01
CA THR A 222 7.95 -1.03 -0.94
C THR A 222 6.46 -1.28 -1.01
N VAL A 223 5.65 -0.22 -0.97
CA VAL A 223 4.19 -0.34 -0.90
C VAL A 223 3.62 -0.85 -2.23
N LEU A 224 3.86 -0.13 -3.32
CA LEU A 224 3.27 -0.46 -4.61
C LEU A 224 3.87 -1.70 -5.24
N PHE A 225 5.19 -1.89 -5.16
CA PHE A 225 5.83 -3.03 -5.81
C PHE A 225 5.79 -4.31 -4.95
N PHE A 226 6.36 -4.30 -3.74
CA PHE A 226 6.51 -5.53 -2.96
C PHE A 226 5.21 -5.94 -2.25
N ILE A 227 4.60 -5.03 -1.49
CA ILE A 227 3.42 -5.35 -0.66
C ILE A 227 2.21 -5.73 -1.53
N VAL A 228 1.91 -4.97 -2.59
CA VAL A 228 0.81 -5.31 -3.51
C VAL A 228 1.04 -6.67 -4.17
N PHE A 229 2.27 -7.01 -4.55
CA PHE A 229 2.59 -8.33 -5.09
C PHE A 229 2.30 -9.45 -4.08
N VAL A 230 2.70 -9.28 -2.82
CA VAL A 230 2.45 -10.27 -1.76
C VAL A 230 0.94 -10.45 -1.51
N ILE A 231 0.17 -9.36 -1.50
CA ILE A 231 -1.29 -9.42 -1.39
C ILE A 231 -1.91 -10.22 -2.54
N GLU A 232 -1.47 -9.97 -3.77
CA GLU A 232 -1.95 -10.72 -4.95
C GLU A 232 -1.51 -12.19 -4.93
N LEU A 233 -0.32 -12.50 -4.39
CA LEU A 233 0.10 -13.88 -4.17
C LEU A 233 -0.87 -14.62 -3.23
N PHE A 234 -1.27 -14.00 -2.11
CA PHE A 234 -2.26 -14.59 -1.21
C PHE A 234 -3.64 -14.77 -1.88
N GLN A 235 -4.08 -13.78 -2.67
CA GLN A 235 -5.33 -13.88 -3.42
C GLN A 235 -5.30 -15.01 -4.43
N VAL A 236 -4.20 -15.18 -5.16
CA VAL A 236 -4.03 -16.26 -6.14
C VAL A 236 -4.04 -17.63 -5.45
N LYS A 237 -3.35 -17.79 -4.31
CA LYS A 237 -3.40 -19.02 -3.50
C LYS A 237 -4.84 -19.35 -3.08
N LEU A 238 -5.59 -18.38 -2.58
CA LEU A 238 -6.98 -18.58 -2.14
C LEU A 238 -7.92 -18.87 -3.32
N LYS A 239 -7.78 -18.14 -4.43
CA LYS A 239 -8.56 -18.35 -5.65
C LYS A 239 -8.32 -19.73 -6.26
N TRP A 240 -7.10 -20.24 -6.16
CA TRP A 240 -6.79 -21.60 -6.57
C TRP A 240 -7.46 -22.64 -5.66
N LEU A 241 -7.40 -22.47 -4.34
CA LEU A 241 -8.13 -23.34 -3.40
C LEU A 241 -9.64 -23.34 -3.67
N TYR A 242 -10.21 -22.18 -3.97
CA TYR A 242 -11.60 -22.04 -4.40
C TYR A 242 -11.92 -22.80 -5.68
N LYS A 243 -11.08 -22.68 -6.73
CA LYS A 243 -11.30 -23.40 -7.99
C LYS A 243 -11.19 -24.91 -7.80
N LEU A 244 -10.21 -25.34 -7.00
CA LEU A 244 -9.99 -26.75 -6.69
C LEU A 244 -11.19 -27.35 -5.94
N SER A 245 -11.73 -26.62 -4.96
CA SER A 245 -12.93 -27.04 -4.24
C SER A 245 -14.14 -27.11 -5.16
N HIS A 246 -14.38 -26.08 -5.98
CA HIS A 246 -15.50 -26.07 -6.91
C HIS A 246 -15.47 -27.22 -7.94
N LYS A 247 -14.31 -27.49 -8.57
CA LYS A 247 -14.17 -28.56 -9.57
C LYS A 247 -14.44 -29.95 -8.97
N ASN A 248 -13.91 -30.21 -7.79
CA ASN A 248 -14.06 -31.51 -7.11
C ASN A 248 -15.43 -31.70 -6.47
N PHE A 249 -16.17 -30.62 -6.20
CA PHE A 249 -17.52 -30.68 -5.65
C PHE A 249 -18.61 -30.79 -6.72
N ASN A 250 -18.38 -30.23 -7.91
CA ASN A 250 -19.30 -30.39 -9.05
C ASN A 250 -19.14 -31.75 -9.73
N ASN A 251 -17.90 -32.23 -9.89
CA ASN A 251 -17.68 -33.59 -10.36
C ASN A 251 -18.09 -34.52 -9.22
N GLN A 252 -19.21 -35.22 -9.36
CA GLN A 252 -19.65 -36.29 -8.44
C GLN A 252 -18.56 -37.37 -8.38
N CYS A 253 -17.54 -37.17 -7.57
CA CYS A 253 -16.45 -38.14 -7.44
C CYS A 253 -17.04 -39.40 -6.80
N LYS A 254 -17.21 -40.45 -7.62
CA LYS A 254 -17.92 -41.71 -7.29
C LYS A 254 -17.27 -42.52 -6.16
N LYS A 255 -16.08 -42.14 -5.65
CA LYS A 255 -15.34 -42.88 -4.62
C LYS A 255 -15.16 -42.07 -3.33
N ASN A 256 -15.64 -42.59 -2.19
CA ASN A 256 -15.51 -41.96 -0.86
C ASN A 256 -14.05 -41.72 -0.42
N ARG A 257 -13.12 -42.56 -0.87
CA ARG A 257 -11.69 -42.44 -0.54
C ARG A 257 -11.05 -41.18 -1.15
N SER A 258 -11.44 -40.79 -2.37
CA SER A 258 -10.89 -39.57 -3.02
C SER A 258 -11.39 -38.29 -2.35
N LYS A 259 -12.65 -38.27 -1.88
CA LYS A 259 -13.23 -37.15 -1.13
C LYS A 259 -12.49 -36.87 0.17
N THR A 260 -12.14 -37.93 0.91
CA THR A 260 -11.46 -37.79 2.22
C THR A 260 -10.03 -37.26 2.05
N ILE A 261 -9.29 -37.79 1.07
CA ILE A 261 -7.93 -37.32 0.73
C ILE A 261 -7.97 -35.86 0.24
N PHE A 262 -8.93 -35.54 -0.63
CA PHE A 262 -9.12 -34.19 -1.12
C PHE A 262 -9.40 -33.21 0.02
N TRP A 263 -10.32 -33.57 0.92
CA TRP A 263 -10.72 -32.73 2.04
C TRP A 263 -9.55 -32.45 2.99
N LYS A 264 -8.77 -33.49 3.34
CA LYS A 264 -7.55 -33.32 4.14
C LYS A 264 -6.56 -32.37 3.46
N ASN A 265 -6.28 -32.59 2.17
CA ASN A 265 -5.38 -31.73 1.41
C ASN A 265 -5.87 -30.27 1.30
N PHE A 266 -7.19 -30.07 1.21
CA PHE A 266 -7.78 -28.73 1.21
C PHE A 266 -7.59 -28.05 2.57
N GLN A 267 -7.93 -28.74 3.67
CA GLN A 267 -7.79 -28.24 5.04
C GLN A 267 -6.35 -27.82 5.32
N ASP A 268 -5.38 -28.70 5.04
CA ASP A 268 -3.96 -28.44 5.30
C ASP A 268 -3.47 -27.20 4.55
N LYS A 269 -3.85 -27.05 3.27
CA LYS A 269 -3.45 -25.89 2.46
C LYS A 269 -4.15 -24.61 2.88
N TYR A 270 -5.41 -24.69 3.29
CA TYR A 270 -6.16 -23.53 3.77
C TYR A 270 -5.63 -23.03 5.12
N VAL A 271 -5.41 -23.93 6.09
CA VAL A 271 -4.84 -23.58 7.40
C VAL A 271 -3.46 -22.97 7.24
N LYS A 272 -2.62 -23.54 6.36
CA LYS A 272 -1.32 -22.95 6.04
C LYS A 272 -1.44 -21.54 5.45
N LEU A 273 -2.35 -21.33 4.51
CA LEU A 273 -2.58 -20.00 3.92
C LEU A 273 -3.09 -19.00 4.96
N TYR A 274 -3.99 -19.44 5.84
CA TYR A 274 -4.50 -18.61 6.94
C TYR A 274 -3.39 -18.20 7.89
N ALA A 275 -2.55 -19.14 8.34
CA ALA A 275 -1.41 -18.87 9.21
C ALA A 275 -0.41 -17.91 8.55
N GLU A 276 -0.02 -18.14 7.29
CA GLU A 276 0.86 -17.23 6.55
C GLU A 276 0.28 -15.80 6.42
N THR A 277 -1.04 -15.69 6.21
CA THR A 277 -1.73 -14.39 6.08
C THR A 277 -1.81 -13.68 7.44
N ALA A 278 -2.17 -14.40 8.49
CA ALA A 278 -2.29 -13.88 9.85
C ALA A 278 -0.94 -13.39 10.37
N ASP A 279 0.13 -14.17 10.16
CA ASP A 279 1.48 -13.75 10.51
C ASP A 279 1.86 -12.47 9.77
N PHE A 280 1.69 -12.43 8.44
CA PHE A 280 2.00 -11.24 7.65
C PHE A 280 1.21 -10.00 8.11
N ASN A 281 -0.05 -10.17 8.50
CA ASN A 281 -0.90 -9.09 8.98
C ASN A 281 -0.37 -8.38 10.24
N ILE A 282 0.47 -9.01 11.07
CA ILE A 282 0.98 -8.39 12.31
C ILE A 282 1.75 -7.11 12.02
N SER A 283 2.77 -7.16 11.15
CA SER A 283 3.53 -5.97 10.74
C SER A 283 2.79 -5.17 9.67
N PHE A 284 2.11 -5.84 8.72
CA PHE A 284 1.40 -5.15 7.65
C PHE A 284 0.22 -4.29 8.14
N GLY A 285 -0.52 -4.76 9.14
CA GLY A 285 -1.63 -4.01 9.70
C GLY A 285 -1.18 -2.71 10.36
N LYS A 286 -0.03 -2.73 11.06
CA LYS A 286 0.59 -1.51 11.61
C LYS A 286 1.01 -0.55 10.49
N MET A 287 1.66 -1.06 9.45
CA MET A 287 2.04 -0.27 8.28
C MET A 287 0.82 0.37 7.59
N LEU A 288 -0.29 -0.37 7.45
CA LEU A 288 -1.55 0.16 6.91
C LEU A 288 -2.13 1.30 7.74
N LEU A 289 -1.98 1.26 9.07
CA LEU A 289 -2.43 2.33 9.96
C LEU A 289 -1.70 3.64 9.66
N TYR A 290 -0.37 3.62 9.63
CA TYR A 290 0.44 4.83 9.34
C TYR A 290 0.17 5.39 7.95
N ILE A 291 0.11 4.49 6.96
CA ILE A 291 -0.14 4.89 5.57
C ILE A 291 -1.57 5.45 5.39
N GLU A 292 -2.55 4.96 6.15
CA GLU A 292 -3.89 5.56 6.19
C GLU A 292 -3.86 6.96 6.83
N MET A 293 -3.13 7.16 7.92
CA MET A 293 -2.98 8.49 8.54
C MET A 293 -2.35 9.50 7.56
N VAL A 294 -1.30 9.09 6.83
CA VAL A 294 -0.67 9.87 5.74
C VAL A 294 -1.69 10.22 4.65
N SER A 295 -2.47 9.23 4.20
CA SER A 295 -3.50 9.43 3.17
C SER A 295 -4.56 10.45 3.60
N LYS A 296 -4.99 10.41 4.86
CA LYS A 296 -5.98 11.33 5.43
C LYS A 296 -5.43 12.73 5.65
N SER A 297 -4.20 12.89 6.14
CA SER A 297 -3.59 14.21 6.28
C SER A 297 -3.47 14.88 4.91
N SER A 298 -2.96 14.14 3.93
CA SER A 298 -2.74 14.62 2.56
C SER A 298 -4.02 15.12 1.89
N ILE A 299 -5.16 14.40 2.01
CA ILE A 299 -6.43 14.87 1.41
C ILE A 299 -7.02 16.08 2.15
N ILE A 300 -6.91 16.13 3.49
CA ILE A 300 -7.39 17.26 4.29
C ILE A 300 -6.60 18.52 3.93
N VAL A 301 -5.27 18.43 3.88
CA VAL A 301 -4.43 19.55 3.49
C VAL A 301 -4.66 19.94 2.03
N SER A 302 -4.81 18.97 1.12
CA SER A 302 -5.14 19.27 -0.28
C SER A 302 -6.43 20.10 -0.41
N CYS A 303 -7.46 19.76 0.36
CA CYS A 303 -8.73 20.51 0.38
C CYS A 303 -8.54 21.93 0.94
N MET A 304 -7.85 22.06 2.09
CA MET A 304 -7.58 23.37 2.71
C MET A 304 -6.67 24.25 1.85
N PHE A 305 -5.69 23.65 1.18
CA PHE A 305 -4.78 24.34 0.29
C PHE A 305 -5.56 24.90 -0.90
N TYR A 306 -6.39 24.07 -1.55
CA TYR A 306 -7.23 24.52 -2.66
C TYR A 306 -8.19 25.65 -2.27
N SER A 307 -8.89 25.54 -1.13
CA SER A 307 -9.92 26.51 -0.74
C SER A 307 -9.39 27.92 -0.50
N ASN A 308 -8.08 28.05 -0.23
CA ASN A 308 -7.43 29.33 0.04
C ASN A 308 -6.76 29.96 -1.20
N GLN A 309 -6.85 29.32 -2.37
CA GLN A 309 -6.26 29.85 -3.60
C GLN A 309 -7.16 30.91 -4.21
N LYS A 310 -6.58 32.10 -4.48
CA LYS A 310 -7.28 33.20 -5.18
C LYS A 310 -7.29 32.98 -6.70
N LYS A 311 -6.24 32.34 -7.22
CA LYS A 311 -6.09 31.93 -8.62
C LYS A 311 -5.53 30.51 -8.67
N ILE A 312 -5.96 29.75 -9.67
CA ILE A 312 -5.51 28.38 -9.87
C ILE A 312 -4.35 28.42 -10.87
N SER A 313 -3.12 28.41 -10.36
CA SER A 313 -1.91 28.28 -11.19
C SER A 313 -1.67 26.82 -11.58
N GLN A 314 -0.82 26.59 -12.58
CA GLN A 314 -0.42 25.23 -12.96
C GLN A 314 0.24 24.48 -11.79
N TYR A 315 1.02 25.19 -10.97
CA TYR A 315 1.65 24.62 -9.78
C TYR A 315 0.60 24.19 -8.74
N THR A 316 -0.42 25.02 -8.50
CA THR A 316 -1.53 24.67 -7.60
C THR A 316 -2.18 23.36 -8.02
N ILE A 317 -2.46 23.19 -9.31
CA ILE A 317 -3.07 21.96 -9.83
C ILE A 317 -2.14 20.76 -9.62
N THR A 318 -0.84 20.89 -9.93
CA THR A 318 0.11 19.77 -9.78
C THR A 318 0.31 19.39 -8.31
N ALA A 319 0.37 20.36 -7.39
CA ALA A 319 0.47 20.11 -5.96
C ALA A 319 -0.75 19.34 -5.45
N ILE A 320 -1.96 19.77 -5.80
CA ILE A 320 -3.20 19.09 -5.41
C ILE A 320 -3.28 17.69 -6.00
N LEU A 321 -2.95 17.52 -7.28
CA LEU A 321 -2.91 16.20 -7.91
C LEU A 321 -1.90 15.28 -7.23
N SER A 322 -0.76 15.80 -6.78
CA SER A 322 0.24 15.02 -6.06
C SER A 322 -0.28 14.53 -4.70
N LEU A 323 -0.92 15.39 -3.91
CA LEU A 323 -1.51 15.03 -2.61
C LEU A 323 -2.69 14.05 -2.77
N MET A 324 -3.52 14.26 -3.80
CA MET A 324 -4.62 13.35 -4.13
C MET A 324 -4.12 11.99 -4.64
N SER A 325 -2.97 11.95 -5.31
CA SER A 325 -2.39 10.69 -5.79
C SER A 325 -2.07 9.73 -4.64
N THR A 326 -1.56 10.24 -3.51
CA THR A 326 -1.34 9.46 -2.29
C THR A 326 -2.63 8.80 -1.83
N PHE A 327 -3.70 9.58 -1.73
CA PHE A 327 -5.02 9.08 -1.33
C PHE A 327 -5.56 7.98 -2.28
N VAL A 328 -5.43 8.19 -3.59
CA VAL A 328 -5.85 7.22 -4.61
C VAL A 328 -5.01 5.94 -4.52
N CYS A 329 -3.69 6.06 -4.33
CA CYS A 329 -2.79 4.92 -4.16
C CYS A 329 -3.19 4.06 -2.95
N ILE A 330 -3.47 4.70 -1.81
CA ILE A 330 -3.84 3.98 -0.58
C ILE A 330 -5.22 3.36 -0.73
N THR A 331 -6.19 4.09 -1.29
CA THR A 331 -7.52 3.55 -1.59
C THR A 331 -7.46 2.34 -2.53
N SER A 332 -6.59 2.37 -3.54
CA SER A 332 -6.34 1.24 -4.46
C SER A 332 -5.74 0.03 -3.73
N LEU A 333 -4.81 0.26 -2.78
CA LEU A 333 -4.28 -0.79 -1.91
C LEU A 333 -5.40 -1.44 -1.07
N TYR A 334 -6.24 -0.64 -0.41
CA TYR A 334 -7.39 -1.14 0.36
C TYR A 334 -8.37 -1.93 -0.52
N SER A 335 -8.64 -1.46 -1.74
CA SER A 335 -9.49 -2.18 -2.70
C SER A 335 -8.96 -3.58 -3.01
N ARG A 336 -7.64 -3.73 -3.13
CA ARG A 336 -7.01 -5.05 -3.31
C ARG A 336 -7.08 -5.88 -2.04
N VAL A 337 -6.69 -5.33 -0.90
CA VAL A 337 -6.74 -6.00 0.41
C VAL A 337 -8.14 -6.59 0.69
N ALA A 338 -9.20 -5.82 0.43
CA ALA A 338 -10.59 -6.22 0.65
C ALA A 338 -11.09 -7.40 -0.22
N ARG A 339 -10.36 -7.79 -1.28
CA ARG A 339 -10.72 -8.94 -2.12
C ARG A 339 -10.49 -10.28 -1.42
N LEU A 340 -9.51 -10.35 -0.52
CA LEU A 340 -9.12 -11.62 0.12
C LEU A 340 -10.25 -12.18 1.00
N PRO A 341 -10.88 -11.41 1.91
CA PRO A 341 -12.05 -11.90 2.67
C PRO A 341 -13.24 -12.26 1.79
N SER A 342 -13.45 -11.54 0.68
CA SER A 342 -14.52 -11.82 -0.27
C SER A 342 -14.35 -13.20 -0.94
N TYR A 343 -13.12 -13.54 -1.35
CA TYR A 343 -12.82 -14.87 -1.86
C TYR A 343 -12.98 -15.95 -0.78
N ASN A 344 -12.60 -15.67 0.47
CA ASN A 344 -12.80 -16.59 1.59
C ASN A 344 -14.29 -16.91 1.79
N GLY A 345 -15.15 -15.88 1.84
CA GLY A 345 -16.59 -16.03 1.99
C GLY A 345 -17.23 -16.84 0.85
N ARG A 346 -16.82 -16.60 -0.41
CA ARG A 346 -17.29 -17.41 -1.56
C ARG A 346 -16.84 -18.86 -1.46
N CYS A 347 -15.60 -19.10 -1.02
CA CYS A 347 -15.08 -20.45 -0.80
C CYS A 347 -15.88 -21.18 0.29
N CYS A 348 -16.10 -20.52 1.43
CA CYS A 348 -16.91 -21.04 2.51
C CYS A 348 -18.34 -21.39 2.05
N LYS A 349 -19.02 -20.48 1.34
CA LYS A 349 -20.38 -20.72 0.82
C LYS A 349 -20.46 -21.95 -0.10
N ASN A 350 -19.45 -22.16 -0.95
CA ASN A 350 -19.40 -23.33 -1.82
C ASN A 350 -19.18 -24.63 -1.03
N ILE A 351 -18.32 -24.60 -0.02
CA ILE A 351 -18.07 -25.76 0.83
C ILE A 351 -19.32 -26.10 1.65
N ILE A 352 -20.02 -25.11 2.23
CA ILE A 352 -21.28 -25.30 2.96
C ILE A 352 -22.31 -25.97 2.05
N LYS A 353 -22.50 -25.46 0.82
CA LYS A 353 -23.42 -26.05 -0.16
C LYS A 353 -23.08 -27.51 -0.46
N TRP A 354 -21.80 -27.83 -0.58
CA TRP A 354 -21.35 -29.20 -0.82
C TRP A 354 -21.61 -30.10 0.39
N LEU A 355 -21.27 -29.66 1.61
CA LEU A 355 -21.52 -30.41 2.84
C LEU A 355 -23.02 -30.71 3.01
N ALA A 356 -23.87 -29.70 2.82
CA ALA A 356 -25.32 -29.85 2.87
C ALA A 356 -25.81 -30.91 1.86
N ARG A 357 -25.34 -30.88 0.60
CA ARG A 357 -25.67 -31.90 -0.42
C ARG A 357 -25.20 -33.30 -0.03
N THR A 358 -24.01 -33.43 0.57
CA THR A 358 -23.50 -34.74 0.99
C THR A 358 -24.22 -35.31 2.22
N GLN A 359 -24.70 -34.44 3.12
CA GLN A 359 -25.47 -34.83 4.31
C GLN A 359 -26.92 -35.19 3.95
N TRP A 360 -27.52 -34.50 2.98
CA TRP A 360 -28.85 -34.77 2.42
C TRP A 360 -28.87 -35.89 1.38
N SER A 361 -27.72 -36.47 1.04
CA SER A 361 -27.61 -37.67 0.21
C SER A 361 -27.32 -38.93 1.05
N PRO A 362 -28.04 -39.24 2.14
CA PRO A 362 -28.03 -40.59 2.66
C PRO A 362 -28.88 -41.42 1.72
N SER A 363 -28.22 -42.07 0.76
CA SER A 363 -28.58 -43.39 0.25
C SER A 363 -30.08 -43.75 0.26
N LYS A 364 -30.76 -43.50 -0.87
CA LYS A 364 -31.83 -44.40 -1.34
C LYS A 364 -31.34 -45.86 -1.59
N ALA A 365 -30.11 -46.19 -1.22
CA ALA A 365 -29.41 -47.44 -1.51
C ALA A 365 -28.90 -48.20 -0.25
N LYS A 366 -29.37 -47.87 0.96
CA LYS A 366 -28.91 -48.51 2.22
C LYS A 366 -30.03 -49.10 3.09
N VAL A 367 -31.15 -49.49 2.48
CA VAL A 367 -32.22 -50.16 3.24
C VAL A 367 -31.88 -51.64 3.53
N ASN A 368 -30.94 -52.26 2.80
CA ASN A 368 -30.81 -53.73 2.80
C ASN A 368 -29.52 -54.33 3.39
N HIS A 369 -28.66 -53.58 4.09
CA HIS A 369 -27.49 -54.18 4.77
C HIS A 369 -27.30 -53.63 6.18
N PRO A 370 -27.07 -54.50 7.19
CA PRO A 370 -26.82 -54.08 8.56
C PRO A 370 -25.52 -53.27 8.59
N ILE A 371 -25.66 -51.95 8.74
CA ILE A 371 -24.53 -51.05 8.77
C ILE A 371 -23.89 -51.16 10.15
N ASN A 372 -22.74 -51.82 10.20
CA ASN A 372 -21.88 -51.96 11.37
C ASN A 372 -21.74 -50.61 12.15
N GLU A 373 -22.10 -50.57 13.44
CA GLU A 373 -22.19 -49.34 14.27
C GLU A 373 -20.91 -48.50 14.27
N ARG A 374 -19.74 -49.15 14.23
CA ARG A 374 -18.43 -48.49 14.10
C ARG A 374 -18.34 -47.61 12.85
N ARG A 375 -18.99 -48.01 11.76
CA ARG A 375 -18.98 -47.29 10.48
C ARG A 375 -19.84 -46.03 10.56
N ILE A 376 -20.99 -46.11 11.25
CA ILE A 376 -21.86 -44.96 11.52
C ILE A 376 -21.14 -43.94 12.41
N ARG A 377 -20.51 -44.41 13.50
CA ARG A 377 -19.76 -43.54 14.43
C ARG A 377 -18.60 -42.81 13.72
N ASN A 378 -17.86 -43.49 12.84
CA ASN A 378 -16.78 -42.87 12.06
C ASN A 378 -17.29 -41.84 11.05
N ILE A 379 -18.39 -42.12 10.34
CA ILE A 379 -19.03 -41.17 9.42
C ILE A 379 -19.49 -39.92 10.18
N ASN A 380 -20.14 -40.09 11.33
CA ASN A 380 -20.59 -38.98 12.18
C ASN A 380 -19.40 -38.12 12.64
N ARG A 381 -18.31 -38.74 13.11
CA ARG A 381 -17.11 -38.00 13.55
C ARG A 381 -16.49 -37.17 12.42
N THR A 382 -16.37 -37.71 11.21
CA THR A 382 -15.82 -36.97 10.06
C THR A 382 -16.73 -35.83 9.59
N THR A 383 -18.04 -36.02 9.70
CA THR A 383 -19.04 -35.01 9.35
C THR A 383 -19.03 -33.86 10.35
N ILE A 384 -19.01 -34.18 11.66
CA ILE A 384 -18.89 -33.19 12.75
C ILE A 384 -17.59 -32.39 12.58
N LYS A 385 -16.44 -33.04 12.37
CA LYS A 385 -15.16 -32.35 12.16
C LYS A 385 -15.20 -31.40 10.96
N SER A 386 -15.85 -31.80 9.87
CA SER A 386 -15.95 -30.98 8.66
C SER A 386 -16.88 -29.79 8.85
N ASN A 387 -18.01 -29.98 9.53
CA ASN A 387 -18.92 -28.90 9.90
C ASN A 387 -18.22 -27.88 10.81
N LEU A 388 -17.52 -28.35 11.84
CA LEU A 388 -16.78 -27.49 12.76
C LEU A 388 -15.68 -26.70 12.04
N PHE A 389 -14.94 -27.35 11.13
CA PHE A 389 -13.94 -26.66 10.31
C PHE A 389 -14.57 -25.55 9.45
N VAL A 390 -15.74 -25.79 8.87
CA VAL A 390 -16.42 -24.81 8.03
C VAL A 390 -17.03 -23.67 8.84
N GLN A 391 -17.53 -23.96 10.04
CA GLN A 391 -17.93 -22.92 11.01
C GLN A 391 -16.73 -22.03 11.34
N VAL A 392 -15.58 -22.62 11.69
CA VAL A 392 -14.34 -21.88 11.94
C VAL A 392 -13.92 -21.09 10.70
N MET A 393 -14.00 -21.68 9.50
CA MET A 393 -13.69 -20.99 8.24
C MET A 393 -14.63 -19.81 7.95
N SER A 394 -15.89 -19.90 8.36
CA SER A 394 -16.88 -18.83 8.17
C SER A 394 -16.69 -17.68 9.16
N GLN A 395 -16.21 -18.00 10.37
CA GLN A 395 -15.99 -17.05 11.46
C GLN A 395 -14.57 -16.47 11.44
N ASN A 396 -13.62 -17.12 10.77
CA ASN A 396 -12.25 -16.64 10.74
C ASN A 396 -12.11 -15.34 9.94
N GLN A 397 -11.28 -14.45 10.47
CA GLN A 397 -10.92 -13.20 9.82
C GLN A 397 -9.75 -13.44 8.85
N LEU A 398 -9.96 -14.23 7.80
CA LEU A 398 -8.94 -14.41 6.75
C LEU A 398 -8.87 -13.14 5.89
N GLY A 399 -7.90 -12.30 6.20
CA GLY A 399 -7.73 -10.98 5.59
C GLY A 399 -6.68 -10.16 6.33
N PHE A 400 -6.79 -8.85 6.21
CA PHE A 400 -5.89 -7.91 6.85
C PHE A 400 -6.66 -6.90 7.69
N THR A 401 -6.02 -6.35 8.70
CA THR A 401 -6.56 -5.30 9.59
C THR A 401 -5.81 -3.99 9.35
N CYS A 402 -6.46 -2.86 9.61
CA CYS A 402 -5.79 -1.57 9.73
C CYS A 402 -5.44 -1.36 11.21
N GLY A 403 -4.21 -1.72 11.60
CA GLY A 403 -3.78 -1.78 12.99
C GLY A 403 -4.74 -2.59 13.86
N HIS A 404 -5.14 -1.99 14.99
CA HIS A 404 -6.18 -2.50 15.89
C HIS A 404 -7.57 -1.91 15.61
N LEU A 405 -7.72 -1.05 14.60
CA LEU A 405 -8.96 -0.29 14.38
C LEU A 405 -10.07 -1.16 13.78
N PHE A 406 -9.81 -1.81 12.65
CA PHE A 406 -10.83 -2.60 11.96
C PHE A 406 -10.26 -3.65 11.02
N PHE A 407 -11.07 -4.68 10.76
CA PHE A 407 -10.80 -5.69 9.73
C PHE A 407 -11.27 -5.20 8.34
N ILE A 408 -10.39 -5.32 7.35
CA ILE A 408 -10.59 -4.74 6.02
C ILE A 408 -11.44 -5.67 5.17
N THR A 409 -12.75 -5.43 5.18
CA THR A 409 -13.72 -6.12 4.31
C THR A 409 -14.12 -5.26 3.11
N LYS A 410 -14.79 -5.85 2.12
CA LYS A 410 -15.40 -5.09 1.01
C LYS A 410 -16.38 -4.03 1.51
N PHE A 411 -17.13 -4.33 2.57
CA PHE A 411 -18.05 -3.38 3.19
C PHE A 411 -17.29 -2.21 3.82
N LYS A 412 -16.27 -2.50 4.65
CA LYS A 412 -15.44 -1.45 5.25
C LYS A 412 -14.68 -0.62 4.21
N TYR A 413 -14.22 -1.22 3.13
CA TYR A 413 -13.66 -0.48 2.00
C TYR A 413 -14.69 0.48 1.39
N ASN A 414 -15.91 0.01 1.10
CA ASN A 414 -16.96 0.88 0.57
C ASN A 414 -17.32 2.00 1.57
N GLU A 415 -17.42 1.69 2.86
CA GLU A 415 -17.66 2.67 3.92
C GLU A 415 -16.55 3.74 3.96
N LEU A 416 -15.28 3.33 3.90
CA LEU A 416 -14.14 4.25 3.83
C LEU A 416 -14.21 5.14 2.59
N VAL A 417 -14.56 4.59 1.42
CA VAL A 417 -14.75 5.37 0.20
C VAL A 417 -15.89 6.36 0.36
N LEU A 418 -17.05 5.92 0.87
CA LEU A 418 -18.24 6.74 1.11
C LEU A 418 -17.95 7.89 2.08
N MET A 419 -17.22 7.62 3.18
CA MET A 419 -16.79 8.66 4.13
C MET A 419 -15.87 9.72 3.49
N ASN A 420 -15.16 9.35 2.42
CA ASN A 420 -14.33 10.30 1.68
C ASN A 420 -15.05 10.92 0.47
N ILE A 421 -16.27 10.47 0.12
CA ILE A 421 -17.04 11.08 -0.98
C ILE A 421 -17.27 12.57 -0.73
N PRO A 422 -17.66 13.06 0.47
CA PRO A 422 -17.80 14.49 0.70
C PRO A 422 -16.53 15.27 0.38
N LEU A 423 -15.35 14.75 0.76
CA LEU A 423 -14.05 15.36 0.46
C LEU A 423 -13.73 15.30 -1.04
N ILE A 424 -13.96 14.16 -1.68
CA ILE A 424 -13.75 13.98 -3.13
C ILE A 424 -14.71 14.87 -3.93
N LEU A 425 -15.97 14.97 -3.52
CA LEU A 425 -17.02 15.73 -4.17
C LEU A 425 -16.83 17.22 -3.95
N MET A 426 -16.43 17.64 -2.75
CA MET A 426 -15.98 19.01 -2.49
C MET A 426 -14.85 19.37 -3.44
N LEU A 427 -13.86 18.49 -3.62
CA LEU A 427 -12.70 18.71 -4.48
C LEU A 427 -13.04 18.68 -5.99
N ILE A 428 -13.95 17.80 -6.44
CA ILE A 428 -14.44 17.77 -7.83
C ILE A 428 -15.30 19.00 -8.15
N LEU A 429 -16.23 19.36 -7.26
CA LEU A 429 -17.07 20.55 -7.41
C LEU A 429 -16.20 21.81 -7.45
N MET A 430 -15.18 21.85 -6.61
CA MET A 430 -14.16 22.88 -6.59
C MET A 430 -13.38 22.94 -7.91
N LEU A 431 -12.79 21.84 -8.39
CA LEU A 431 -12.05 21.80 -9.67
C LEU A 431 -12.91 22.19 -10.89
N LEU A 432 -14.21 21.88 -10.87
CA LEU A 432 -15.15 22.23 -11.95
C LEU A 432 -15.74 23.64 -11.82
N SER A 433 -15.70 24.26 -10.65
CA SER A 433 -16.19 25.62 -10.39
C SER A 433 -15.66 26.68 -11.37
N PRO A 434 -14.36 26.78 -11.69
CA PRO A 434 -13.86 27.76 -12.66
C PRO A 434 -14.39 27.51 -14.08
N TYR A 435 -14.64 26.25 -14.46
CA TYR A 435 -15.23 25.90 -15.76
C TYR A 435 -16.72 26.24 -15.82
N PHE A 436 -17.46 26.02 -14.72
CA PHE A 436 -18.86 26.44 -14.61
C PHE A 436 -19.01 27.96 -14.64
N SER A 437 -18.16 28.72 -13.95
CA SER A 437 -18.19 30.19 -14.00
C SER A 437 -17.89 30.73 -15.40
N HIS A 438 -16.97 30.09 -16.14
CA HIS A 438 -16.65 30.49 -17.51
C HIS A 438 -17.81 30.17 -18.47
N LEU A 439 -18.42 28.98 -18.36
CA LEU A 439 -19.62 28.61 -19.13
C LEU A 439 -20.80 29.55 -18.85
N PHE A 440 -21.05 29.85 -17.58
CA PHE A 440 -22.13 30.75 -17.16
C PHE A 440 -21.88 32.18 -17.68
N ASN A 441 -20.66 32.73 -17.55
CA ASN A 441 -20.33 34.05 -18.09
C ASN A 441 -20.41 34.09 -19.63
N THR A 442 -19.94 33.07 -20.35
CA THR A 442 -20.10 33.02 -21.81
C THR A 442 -21.56 32.91 -22.23
N SER A 443 -22.40 32.19 -21.47
CA SER A 443 -23.84 32.10 -21.74
C SER A 443 -24.57 33.41 -21.44
N LEU A 444 -24.18 34.15 -20.39
CA LEU A 444 -24.72 35.46 -20.04
C LEU A 444 -24.30 36.55 -21.05
N ILE A 445 -23.05 36.52 -21.52
CA ILE A 445 -22.56 37.40 -22.59
C ILE A 445 -23.29 37.09 -23.90
N TYR A 446 -23.49 35.81 -24.22
CA TYR A 446 -24.27 35.40 -25.40
C TYR A 446 -25.74 35.82 -25.30
N TRP A 447 -26.34 35.75 -24.10
CA TRP A 447 -27.71 36.19 -23.86
C TRP A 447 -27.85 37.72 -23.92
N SER A 448 -26.90 38.47 -23.35
CA SER A 448 -26.81 39.92 -23.43
C SER A 448 -26.64 40.42 -24.88
N LEU A 449 -25.76 39.79 -25.66
CA LEU A 449 -25.59 40.11 -27.10
C LEU A 449 -26.82 39.79 -27.95
N LYS A 450 -27.64 38.82 -27.52
CA LYS A 450 -28.89 38.47 -28.20
C LYS A 450 -30.05 39.39 -27.82
N CYS A 451 -30.04 39.97 -26.61
CA CYS A 451 -31.00 40.97 -26.17
C CYS A 451 -30.74 42.38 -26.75
N ASN A 452 -29.49 42.74 -27.04
CA ASN A 452 -29.14 44.02 -27.69
C ASN A 452 -29.36 44.07 -29.23
N LYS A 453 -29.92 43.00 -29.81
CA LYS A 453 -30.26 42.91 -31.25
C LYS A 453 -31.78 42.94 -31.52
N LYS A 454 -32.58 43.43 -30.56
CA LYS A 454 -34.01 43.69 -30.75
C LYS A 454 -34.32 45.16 -30.57
#